data_AF-A0A3B0X634-F1
#
_entry.id   AF-A0A3B0X634-F1
#
_cell.length_a   1.000
_cell.length_b   1.000
_cell.length_c   1.000
_cell.angle_alpha   90.00
_cell.angle_beta   90.00
_cell.angle_gamma   90.00
#
_symmetry.space_group_name_H-M   'P 1'
#
loop_
_entity.id
_entity.type
_entity.pdbx_description
1 polymer ?
#
loop_
_entity_poly.entity_id
_entity_poly.type
_entity_poly.pdbx_seq_one_letter_code
_entity_poly.pdbx_strand_id
1 'polypeptide(L)' 'MKKKLYDWLLDLPSKYLPALLLVGVIVVMVFGYGMWQFKRWFNYSWGYEDQVTSTVCEMVKPEYLKNPSRCK' A
#
# COMPACT_ATOMS: atom_id res chain seq x y z
N MET A 1 50.47 -11.55 -7.45
CA MET A 1 49.15 -11.83 -8.06
C MET A 1 48.00 -12.02 -7.07
N LYS A 2 48.18 -12.70 -5.93
CA LYS A 2 47.08 -12.98 -4.97
C LYS A 2 46.44 -11.73 -4.33
N LYS A 3 47.22 -10.69 -3.98
CA LYS A 3 46.71 -9.47 -3.33
C LYS A 3 45.61 -8.75 -4.15
N LYS A 4 45.88 -8.52 -5.44
CA LYS A 4 44.96 -7.87 -6.38
C LYS A 4 43.63 -8.65 -6.56
N LEU A 5 43.66 -9.97 -6.39
CA LEU A 5 42.47 -10.82 -6.46
C LEU A 5 41.61 -10.66 -5.19
N TYR A 6 42.23 -10.60 -4.01
CA TYR A 6 41.51 -10.35 -2.76
C TYR A 6 40.92 -8.93 -2.71
N ASP A 7 41.65 -7.94 -3.18
CA ASP A 7 41.17 -6.56 -3.25
C ASP A 7 39.92 -6.47 -4.15
N TRP A 8 39.94 -7.14 -5.32
CA TRP A 8 38.78 -7.19 -6.21
C TRP A 8 37.58 -7.95 -5.62
N LEU A 9 37.83 -9.07 -4.95
CA LEU A 9 36.80 -9.88 -4.28
C LEU A 9 36.14 -9.14 -3.11
N LEU A 10 36.88 -8.29 -2.40
CA LEU A 10 36.35 -7.49 -1.28
C LEU A 10 35.67 -6.20 -1.75
N ASP A 11 36.06 -5.65 -2.90
CA ASP A 11 35.53 -4.41 -3.45
C ASP A 11 34.13 -4.59 -4.07
N LEU A 12 33.89 -5.74 -4.70
CA LEU A 12 32.58 -6.13 -5.26
C LEU A 12 31.41 -6.02 -4.25
N PRO A 13 31.42 -6.73 -3.10
CA PRO A 13 30.32 -6.63 -2.15
C PRO A 13 30.18 -5.22 -1.57
N SER A 14 31.29 -4.50 -1.34
CA SER A 14 31.23 -3.14 -0.78
C SER A 14 30.48 -2.15 -1.68
N LYS A 15 30.55 -2.33 -3.01
CA LYS A 15 29.88 -1.46 -3.99
C LYS A 15 28.39 -1.75 -4.14
N TYR A 16 27.99 -3.02 -4.09
CA TYR A 16 26.60 -3.42 -4.36
C TYR A 16 25.75 -3.59 -3.09
N LEU A 17 26.37 -3.85 -1.94
CA LEU A 17 25.67 -3.94 -0.65
C LEU A 17 24.81 -2.71 -0.31
N PRO A 18 25.28 -1.45 -0.44
CA PRO A 18 24.43 -0.29 -0.14
C PRO A 18 23.24 -0.17 -1.10
N ALA A 19 23.42 -0.48 -2.38
CA ALA A 19 22.33 -0.48 -3.36
C ALA A 19 21.28 -1.55 -3.02
N LEU A 20 21.71 -2.75 -2.63
CA LEU A 20 20.83 -3.85 -2.23
C LEU A 20 20.04 -3.52 -0.96
N LEU A 21 20.68 -2.89 0.02
CA LEU A 21 20.01 -2.41 1.24
C LEU A 21 18.96 -1.33 0.91
N LEU A 22 19.30 -0.39 0.04
CA LEU A 22 18.38 0.66 -0.39
C LEU A 22 17.15 0.10 -1.11
N VAL A 23 17.35 -0.89 -1.99
CA VAL A 23 16.24 -1.62 -2.63
C VAL A 23 15.37 -2.32 -1.58
N GLY A 24 15.99 -2.97 -0.59
CA GLY A 24 15.27 -3.61 0.51
C GLY A 24 14.37 -2.63 1.29
N VAL A 25 14.89 -1.44 1.60
CA VAL A 25 14.12 -0.38 2.29
C VAL A 25 12.94 0.10 1.43
N ILE A 26 13.15 0.32 0.13
CA ILE A 26 12.09 0.73 -0.80
C ILE A 26 10.99 -0.33 -0.85
N VAL A 27 11.36 -1.61 -0.97
CA VAL A 27 10.41 -2.73 -0.99
C VAL A 27 9.57 -2.71 0.29
N VAL A 28 10.19 -2.63 1.47
CA VAL A 28 9.45 -2.60 2.74
C VAL A 28 8.48 -1.41 2.80
N MET A 29 8.89 -0.22 2.35
CA MET A 29 8.01 0.95 2.33
C MET A 29 6.82 0.78 1.38
N VAL A 30 7.06 0.28 0.16
CA VAL A 30 6.01 0.09 -0.85
C VAL A 30 5.00 -0.97 -0.39
N PHE A 31 5.48 -2.12 0.08
CA PHE A 31 4.59 -3.19 0.55
C PHE A 31 3.88 -2.80 1.86
N GLY A 32 4.56 -2.14 2.80
CA GLY A 32 3.96 -1.65 4.04
C GLY A 32 2.83 -0.64 3.77
N TYR A 33 3.10 0.37 2.94
CA TYR A 33 2.08 1.36 2.56
C TYR A 33 0.96 0.74 1.73
N GLY A 34 1.29 -0.13 0.77
CA GLY A 34 0.31 -0.83 -0.07
C GLY A 34 -0.63 -1.71 0.75
N MET A 35 -0.10 -2.49 1.70
CA MET A 35 -0.90 -3.31 2.61
C MET A 35 -1.81 -2.46 3.50
N TRP A 36 -1.31 -1.34 4.01
CA TRP A 36 -2.12 -0.43 4.81
C TRP A 36 -3.29 0.15 4.00
N GLN A 37 -3.02 0.61 2.77
CA GLN A 37 -4.05 1.12 1.88
C GLN A 37 -5.08 0.05 1.51
N PHE A 38 -4.62 -1.16 1.18
CA PHE A 38 -5.50 -2.28 0.85
C PHE A 38 -6.42 -2.64 2.02
N LYS A 39 -5.87 -2.75 3.24
CA LYS A 39 -6.65 -3.02 4.45
C LYS A 39 -7.70 -1.93 4.69
N ARG A 40 -7.34 -0.66 4.49
CA ARG A 40 -8.27 0.47 4.64
C ARG A 40 -9.40 0.40 3.61
N TRP A 41 -9.07 0.14 2.34
CA TRP A 41 -10.06 0.01 1.28
C TRP A 41 -11.01 -1.16 1.53
N PHE A 42 -10.47 -2.33 1.90
CA PHE A 42 -11.27 -3.51 2.22
C PHE A 42 -12.19 -3.27 3.42
N ASN A 43 -11.66 -2.71 4.52
CA ASN A 43 -12.49 -2.38 5.69
C ASN A 43 -13.59 -1.37 5.36
N TYR A 44 -13.29 -0.37 4.53
CA TYR A 44 -14.30 0.62 4.12
C TYR A 44 -15.40 -0.04 3.28
N SER A 45 -15.01 -0.78 2.24
CA SER A 45 -15.96 -1.43 1.32
C SER A 45 -16.82 -2.47 2.02
N TRP A 46 -16.24 -3.26 2.94
CA TRP A 46 -16.95 -4.37 3.56
C TRP A 46 -17.71 -4.01 4.84
N GLY A 47 -17.27 -2.98 5.56
CA GLY A 47 -17.84 -2.63 6.87
C GLY A 47 -18.58 -1.30 6.91
N TYR A 48 -18.13 -0.32 6.14
CA TYR A 48 -18.65 1.06 6.24
C TYR A 48 -19.57 1.43 5.09
N GLU A 49 -19.37 0.92 3.88
CA GLU A 49 -20.16 1.34 2.71
C GLU A 49 -21.65 1.04 2.90
N ASP A 50 -22.00 -0.15 3.38
CA ASP A 50 -23.40 -0.54 3.59
C ASP A 50 -24.04 0.24 4.74
N GLN A 51 -23.32 0.43 5.86
CA GLN A 51 -23.82 1.18 7.01
C GLN A 51 -24.02 2.66 6.68
N VAL A 52 -23.07 3.27 5.98
CA VAL A 52 -23.17 4.67 5.54
C VAL A 52 -24.31 4.80 4.54
N THR A 53 -24.46 3.86 3.61
CA THR A 53 -25.56 3.89 2.64
C THR A 53 -26.90 3.81 3.37
N SER A 54 -27.12 2.82 4.23
CA SER A 54 -28.34 2.70 5.04
C SER A 54 -28.64 3.97 5.86
N THR A 55 -27.64 4.50 6.58
CA THR A 55 -27.80 5.72 7.39
C THR A 55 -28.17 6.93 6.52
N VAL A 56 -27.52 7.11 5.36
CA VAL A 56 -27.79 8.23 4.45
C VAL A 56 -29.19 8.10 3.84
N CYS A 57 -29.62 6.89 3.49
CA CYS A 57 -30.96 6.63 2.97
C CYS A 57 -32.06 6.89 4.01
N GLU A 58 -31.77 6.76 5.31
CA GLU A 58 -32.70 7.11 6.40
C GLU A 58 -32.76 8.62 6.68
N MET A 59 -31.63 9.33 6.57
CA MET A 59 -31.53 10.75 6.94
C MET A 59 -31.88 11.72 5.81
N VAL A 60 -31.67 11.33 4.55
CA VAL A 60 -31.78 12.21 3.39
C VAL A 60 -32.79 11.63 2.41
N LYS A 61 -33.73 12.46 1.94
CA LYS A 61 -34.66 12.03 0.89
C LYS A 61 -33.90 11.59 -0.36
N PRO A 62 -34.27 10.47 -1.01
CA PRO A 62 -33.55 9.93 -2.16
C PRO A 62 -33.37 10.94 -3.29
N GLU A 63 -34.34 11.84 -3.51
CA GLU A 63 -34.32 12.89 -4.54
C GLU A 63 -33.12 13.85 -4.47
N TYR A 64 -32.47 13.98 -3.31
CA TYR A 64 -31.27 14.81 -3.12
C TYR A 64 -29.97 14.03 -3.20
N LEU A 65 -30.02 12.71 -3.35
CA LEU A 65 -28.85 11.85 -3.44
C LEU A 65 -28.37 11.77 -4.89
N LYS A 66 -27.05 11.79 -5.09
CA LYS A 66 -26.43 11.63 -6.41
C LYS A 66 -26.76 10.27 -7.05
N ASN A 67 -27.04 9.25 -6.25
CA ASN A 67 -27.39 7.92 -6.73
C ASN A 67 -28.54 7.29 -5.91
N PRO A 68 -29.80 7.70 -6.17
CA PRO A 68 -30.96 7.32 -5.36
C PRO A 68 -31.32 5.84 -5.46
N SER A 69 -30.86 5.13 -6.49
CA SER A 69 -31.11 3.69 -6.66
C SER A 69 -30.42 2.82 -5.61
N ARG A 70 -29.40 3.34 -4.91
CA ARG A 70 -28.77 2.66 -3.76
C ARG A 70 -29.64 2.64 -2.50
N CYS A 71 -30.71 3.43 -2.47
CA CYS A 71 -31.66 3.54 -1.37
C CYS A 71 -33.02 2.89 -1.67
N LYS A 72 -33.10 2.03 -2.70
CA LYS A 72 -34.32 1.35 -3.11
C LYS A 72 -34.34 -0.09 -2.65
#